data_AF-M1W0A3-F1
#
_entry.id   AF-M1W0A3-F1
#
_cell.length_a   1.000
_cell.length_b   1.000
_cell.length_c   1.000
_cell.angle_alpha   90.00
_cell.angle_beta   90.00
_cell.angle_gamma   90.00
#
_symmetry.space_group_name_H-M   'P 1'
#
loop_
_entity.id
_entity.type
_entity.pdbx_description
1 polymer ?
#
loop_
_entity_poly.entity_id
_entity_poly.type
_entity_poly.pdbx_seq_one_letter_code
_entity_poly.pdbx_strand_id
1 'polypeptide(L)'
;MSSQTAEPADPLAVGILPTARQSFRDLFIWRRRVVLSNEYGETRCEWRDPDRFINPFSLLAQLSAKNWLFFTVGFLSWTADAFDFHALSIQTKKLATYYGRSKTDITSAITLTLLLRSLGAAAFGLAGDKWGRKWPMVANMLILGLLQIATIYCSTFSQFLAVRSLFGLFMGGVYGNAIAMALEQCPSNARGLMSGILQQGYSFGYVLAACANLGVGGGTETWKTVFWAAGMS
;
A
#
# COMPACT_ATOMS: atom_id res chain seq x y z
N MET A 1 6.99 -19.92 31.55
CA MET A 1 5.81 -20.60 30.96
C MET A 1 4.65 -20.43 31.92
N SER A 2 3.79 -19.42 31.75
CA SER A 2 2.55 -19.33 32.56
C SER A 2 1.46 -20.10 31.82
N SER A 3 0.79 -21.03 32.50
CA SER A 3 -0.32 -21.81 31.96
C SER A 3 -1.43 -20.88 31.48
N GLN A 4 -1.63 -20.81 30.16
CA GLN A 4 -2.83 -20.21 29.59
C GLN A 4 -4.00 -21.16 29.88
N THR A 5 -5.05 -20.67 30.54
CA THR A 5 -6.27 -21.42 30.84
C THR A 5 -6.98 -21.76 29.53
N ALA A 6 -6.84 -23.00 29.07
CA ALA A 6 -7.53 -23.52 27.89
C ALA A 6 -8.98 -23.84 28.25
N GLU A 7 -9.88 -22.87 28.07
CA GLU A 7 -11.32 -23.13 28.18
C GLU A 7 -11.82 -23.79 26.88
N PRO A 8 -12.55 -24.92 26.96
CA PRO A 8 -13.10 -25.55 25.77
C PRO A 8 -14.10 -24.62 25.09
N ALA A 9 -13.97 -24.48 23.78
CA ALA A 9 -14.85 -23.66 22.96
C ALA A 9 -15.75 -24.57 22.10
N ASP A 10 -16.95 -24.10 21.77
CA ASP A 10 -17.82 -24.81 20.82
C ASP A 10 -17.06 -25.24 19.54
N PRO A 11 -17.37 -26.42 18.98
CA PRO A 11 -16.78 -26.83 17.71
C PRO A 11 -17.11 -25.84 16.59
N LEU A 12 -16.28 -25.80 15.55
CA LEU A 12 -16.55 -24.97 14.37
C LEU A 12 -17.87 -25.40 13.72
N ALA A 13 -18.74 -24.43 13.49
CA ALA A 13 -19.98 -24.64 12.78
C ALA A 13 -19.68 -25.06 11.33
N VAL A 14 -20.32 -26.13 10.87
CA VAL A 14 -20.11 -26.68 9.52
C VAL A 14 -20.98 -25.94 8.51
N GLY A 15 -20.37 -25.41 7.45
CA GLY A 15 -21.04 -24.71 6.35
C GLY A 15 -20.91 -23.20 6.41
N ILE A 16 -20.93 -22.55 5.23
CA ILE A 16 -20.58 -21.13 5.04
C ILE A 16 -21.41 -20.19 5.95
N LEU A 17 -22.74 -20.34 5.96
CA LEU A 17 -23.66 -19.50 6.72
C LEU A 17 -23.55 -19.72 8.25
N PRO A 18 -23.55 -20.97 8.75
CA PRO A 18 -23.28 -21.26 10.16
C PRO A 18 -21.93 -20.73 10.65
N THR A 19 -20.84 -20.95 9.89
CA THR A 19 -19.51 -20.44 10.24
C THR A 19 -19.49 -18.91 10.28
N ALA A 20 -20.11 -18.24 9.30
CA ALA A 20 -20.18 -16.77 9.28
C ALA A 20 -20.92 -16.22 10.52
N ARG A 21 -22.04 -16.84 10.91
CA ARG A 21 -22.80 -16.45 12.11
C ARG A 21 -22.00 -16.71 13.40
N GLN A 22 -21.25 -17.81 13.45
CA GLN A 22 -20.38 -18.13 14.58
C GLN A 22 -19.23 -17.12 14.69
N SER A 23 -18.52 -16.85 13.59
CA SER A 23 -17.46 -15.83 13.55
C SER A 23 -17.98 -14.45 13.93
N PHE A 24 -19.19 -14.09 13.50
CA PHE A 24 -19.80 -12.82 13.88
C PHE A 24 -20.08 -12.72 15.38
N ARG A 25 -20.49 -13.82 16.03
CA ARG A 25 -20.65 -13.86 17.49
C ARG A 25 -19.29 -13.78 18.21
N ASP A 26 -18.30 -14.51 17.70
CA ASP A 26 -16.96 -14.56 18.26
C ASP A 26 -16.28 -13.17 18.24
N LEU A 27 -16.62 -12.27 17.30
CA LEU A 27 -16.13 -10.88 17.28
C LEU A 27 -16.46 -10.10 18.56
N PHE A 28 -17.56 -10.41 19.24
CA PHE A 28 -17.98 -9.72 20.48
C PHE A 28 -17.37 -10.35 21.73
N ILE A 29 -16.67 -11.47 21.59
CA ILE A 29 -15.98 -12.16 22.68
C ILE A 29 -14.52 -11.72 22.63
N TRP A 30 -13.99 -11.18 23.73
CA TRP A 30 -12.59 -10.74 23.82
C TRP A 30 -11.61 -11.92 24.01
N ARG A 31 -11.82 -13.00 23.26
CA ARG A 31 -11.01 -14.22 23.23
C ARG A 31 -10.99 -14.74 21.79
N ARG A 32 -9.91 -15.39 21.39
CA ARG A 32 -9.79 -16.00 20.07
C ARG A 32 -10.08 -17.49 20.16
N ARG A 33 -11.03 -17.97 19.37
CA ARG A 33 -11.22 -19.41 19.15
C ARG A 33 -10.09 -19.94 18.27
N VAL A 34 -9.36 -20.94 18.75
CA VAL A 34 -8.28 -21.60 18.02
C VAL A 34 -8.61 -23.06 17.83
N VAL A 35 -8.44 -23.57 16.62
CA VAL A 35 -8.56 -24.99 16.31
C VAL A 35 -7.19 -25.63 16.49
N LEU A 36 -7.10 -26.58 17.40
CA LEU A 36 -5.93 -27.42 17.58
C LEU A 36 -6.22 -28.74 16.90
N SER A 37 -5.36 -29.13 15.95
CA SER A 37 -5.37 -30.46 15.35
C SER A 37 -4.21 -31.25 15.92
N ASN A 38 -4.48 -32.44 16.47
CA ASN A 38 -3.41 -33.33 16.90
C ASN A 38 -2.83 -34.14 15.71
N GLU A 39 -1.72 -34.84 15.94
CA GLU A 39 -1.07 -35.71 14.94
C GLU A 39 -1.96 -36.88 14.49
N TYR A 40 -3.00 -37.20 15.27
CA TYR A 40 -4.00 -38.24 14.99
C TYR A 40 -5.23 -37.71 14.21
N GLY A 41 -5.26 -36.43 13.83
CA GLY A 41 -6.33 -35.82 13.04
C GLY A 41 -7.58 -35.38 13.84
N GLU A 42 -7.55 -35.46 15.17
CA GLU A 42 -8.63 -34.96 16.01
C GLU A 42 -8.51 -33.44 16.16
N THR A 43 -9.62 -32.73 15.95
CA THR A 43 -9.68 -31.27 16.05
C THR A 43 -10.45 -30.85 17.30
N ARG A 44 -9.84 -30.00 18.12
CA ARG A 44 -10.47 -29.40 19.30
C ARG A 44 -10.45 -27.88 19.20
N CYS A 45 -11.56 -27.26 19.59
CA CYS A 45 -11.65 -25.81 19.66
C CYS A 45 -11.43 -25.36 21.11
N GLU A 46 -10.55 -24.39 21.31
CA GLU A 46 -10.27 -23.80 22.61
C GLU A 46 -10.30 -22.28 22.53
N TRP A 47 -10.77 -21.65 23.61
CA TRP A 47 -10.69 -20.21 23.79
C TRP A 47 -9.31 -19.85 24.28
N ARG A 48 -8.63 -18.98 23.53
CA ARG A 48 -7.34 -18.44 23.89
C ARG A 48 -7.46 -16.95 24.16
N ASP A 49 -6.95 -16.51 25.29
CA ASP A 49 -6.80 -15.08 25.56
C ASP A 49 -5.88 -14.45 24.51
N PRO A 50 -6.10 -13.18 24.14
CA PRO A 50 -5.24 -12.50 23.18
C PRO A 50 -3.77 -12.54 23.63
N ASP A 51 -2.87 -12.69 22.66
CA ASP A 51 -1.43 -12.70 22.93
C ASP A 51 -1.03 -11.42 23.66
N ARG A 52 -0.13 -11.55 24.65
CA ARG A 52 0.33 -10.42 25.44
C ARG A 52 0.95 -9.37 24.52
N PHE A 53 0.68 -8.10 24.81
CA PHE A 53 1.27 -6.97 24.09
C PHE A 53 2.80 -7.03 24.21
N ILE A 54 3.48 -7.22 23.08
CA ILE A 54 4.95 -7.26 23.01
C ILE A 54 5.43 -5.83 22.84
N ASN A 55 6.51 -5.45 23.55
CA ASN A 55 7.08 -4.12 23.44
C ASN A 55 7.50 -3.81 21.98
N PRO A 56 7.02 -2.72 21.35
CA PRO A 56 7.31 -2.41 19.95
C PRO A 56 8.80 -2.25 19.68
N PHE A 57 9.59 -1.69 20.62
CA PHE A 57 11.04 -1.55 20.45
C PHE A 57 11.74 -2.91 20.40
N SER A 58 11.27 -3.88 21.17
CA SER A 58 11.80 -5.25 21.13
C SER A 58 11.44 -5.98 19.84
N LEU A 59 10.33 -5.62 19.19
CA LEU A 59 9.97 -6.14 17.87
C LEU A 59 10.86 -5.53 16.78
N LEU A 60 11.11 -4.23 16.84
CA LEU A 60 12.00 -3.53 15.92
C LEU A 60 13.45 -4.04 16.00
N ALA A 61 13.92 -4.34 17.21
CA ALA A 61 15.26 -4.88 17.45
C ALA A 61 15.48 -6.30 16.87
N GLN A 62 14.41 -7.03 16.53
CA GLN A 62 14.52 -8.35 15.89
C GLN A 62 14.88 -8.28 14.39
N LEU A 63 14.77 -7.10 13.77
CA LEU A 63 15.09 -6.94 12.37
C LEU A 63 16.60 -6.86 12.15
N SER A 64 17.12 -7.75 11.30
CA SER A 64 18.49 -7.63 10.80
C SER A 64 18.65 -6.40 9.88
N ALA A 65 19.89 -5.96 9.66
CA ALA A 65 20.19 -4.88 8.71
C ALA A 65 19.62 -5.14 7.30
N LYS A 66 19.62 -6.41 6.86
CA LYS A 66 19.03 -6.82 5.60
C LYS A 66 17.51 -6.60 5.59
N ASN A 67 16.82 -6.97 6.66
CA ASN A 67 15.36 -6.78 6.78
C ASN A 67 15.00 -5.28 6.77
N TRP A 68 15.79 -4.46 7.46
CA TRP A 68 15.64 -3.01 7.44
C TRP A 68 15.84 -2.44 6.04
N LEU A 69 16.84 -2.90 5.29
CA LEU A 69 17.07 -2.46 3.91
C LEU A 69 15.85 -2.73 3.02
N PHE A 70 15.33 -3.97 3.03
CA PHE A 70 14.15 -4.33 2.23
C PHE A 70 12.90 -3.56 2.66
N PHE A 71 12.73 -3.37 3.98
CA PHE A 71 11.66 -2.57 4.53
C PHE A 71 11.74 -1.11 4.06
N THR A 72 12.90 -0.47 4.18
CA THR A 72 13.11 0.92 3.76
C THR A 72 12.86 1.10 2.27
N VAL A 73 13.30 0.16 1.42
CA VAL A 73 13.03 0.23 -0.03
C VAL A 73 11.53 0.12 -0.32
N GLY A 74 10.81 -0.79 0.34
CA GLY A 74 9.35 -0.90 0.21
C GLY A 74 8.63 0.36 0.71
N PHE A 75 9.07 0.90 1.85
CA PHE A 75 8.52 2.12 2.45
C PHE A 75 8.73 3.34 1.55
N LEU A 76 9.92 3.52 0.99
CA LEU A 76 10.22 4.63 0.08
C LEU A 76 9.44 4.51 -1.22
N SER A 77 9.39 3.31 -1.82
CA SER A 77 8.57 3.06 -3.02
C SER A 77 7.10 3.41 -2.78
N TRP A 78 6.56 3.04 -1.61
CA TRP A 78 5.18 3.35 -1.25
C TRP A 78 4.95 4.83 -0.97
N THR A 79 5.94 5.50 -0.38
CA THR A 79 5.93 6.95 -0.15
C THR A 79 5.96 7.72 -1.47
N ALA A 80 6.80 7.30 -2.43
CA ALA A 80 6.90 7.91 -3.75
C ALA A 80 5.58 7.78 -4.54
N ASP A 81 4.97 6.58 -4.55
CA ASP A 81 3.63 6.35 -5.16
C ASP A 81 2.58 7.31 -4.60
N ALA A 82 2.57 7.47 -3.27
CA ALA A 82 1.66 8.38 -2.60
C ALA A 82 1.98 9.84 -2.92
N PHE A 83 3.24 10.23 -2.95
CA PHE A 83 3.66 11.58 -3.31
C PHE A 83 3.16 11.95 -4.71
N ASP A 84 3.39 11.09 -5.70
CA ASP A 84 2.97 11.31 -7.10
C ASP A 84 1.46 11.52 -7.23
N PHE A 85 0.69 10.63 -6.60
CA PHE A 85 -0.76 10.67 -6.64
C PHE A 85 -1.31 11.95 -6.01
N HIS A 86 -0.80 12.34 -4.84
CA HIS A 86 -1.29 13.53 -4.15
C HIS A 86 -0.76 14.82 -4.77
N ALA A 87 0.46 14.83 -5.30
CA ALA A 87 1.01 15.98 -6.04
C ALA A 87 0.10 16.34 -7.21
N LEU A 88 -0.42 15.36 -7.95
CA LEU A 88 -1.41 15.58 -9.00
C LEU A 88 -2.70 16.19 -8.46
N SER A 89 -3.26 15.61 -7.40
CA SER A 89 -4.51 16.08 -6.78
C SER A 89 -4.40 17.52 -6.28
N ILE A 90 -3.33 17.86 -5.57
CA ILE A 90 -3.07 19.21 -5.03
C ILE A 90 -2.93 20.24 -6.16
N GLN A 91 -2.37 19.85 -7.30
CA GLN A 91 -2.09 20.75 -8.42
C GLN A 91 -3.19 20.87 -9.46
N THR A 92 -4.35 20.25 -9.22
CA THR A 92 -5.54 20.31 -10.08
C THR A 92 -5.87 21.72 -10.55
N LYS A 93 -5.80 22.73 -9.66
CA LYS A 93 -6.09 24.13 -10.02
C LYS A 93 -5.08 24.69 -11.03
N LYS A 94 -3.78 24.47 -10.82
CA LYS A 94 -2.70 24.95 -11.70
C LYS A 94 -2.76 24.24 -13.06
N LEU A 95 -3.05 22.94 -13.07
CA LEU A 95 -3.23 22.15 -14.30
C LEU A 95 -4.45 22.59 -15.12
N ALA A 96 -5.56 22.91 -14.45
CA ALA A 96 -6.76 23.44 -15.12
C ALA A 96 -6.46 24.76 -15.84
N THR A 97 -5.73 25.67 -15.18
CA THR A 97 -5.26 26.92 -15.79
C THR A 97 -4.27 26.68 -16.92
N TYR A 98 -3.31 25.76 -16.75
CA TYR A 98 -2.30 25.46 -17.77
C TYR A 98 -2.89 24.92 -19.07
N TYR A 99 -3.82 23.96 -18.98
CA TYR A 99 -4.45 23.35 -20.15
C TYR A 99 -5.67 24.11 -20.67
N GLY A 100 -6.08 25.20 -20.01
CA GLY A 100 -7.31 25.92 -20.35
C GLY A 100 -8.57 25.06 -20.21
N ARG A 101 -8.60 24.16 -19.22
CA ARG A 101 -9.68 23.19 -18.99
C ARG A 101 -10.38 23.42 -17.65
N SER A 102 -11.57 22.84 -17.51
CA SER A 102 -12.28 22.89 -16.23
C SER A 102 -11.56 22.01 -15.19
N LYS A 103 -11.74 22.32 -13.91
CA LYS A 103 -11.25 21.43 -12.83
C LYS A 103 -11.86 20.04 -12.95
N THR A 104 -13.12 19.96 -13.40
CA THR A 104 -13.83 18.70 -13.65
C THR A 104 -13.08 17.82 -14.65
N ASP A 105 -12.60 18.38 -15.76
CA ASP A 105 -11.84 17.64 -16.77
C ASP A 105 -10.54 17.06 -16.18
N ILE A 106 -9.81 17.86 -15.40
CA ILE A 106 -8.59 17.40 -14.71
C ILE A 106 -8.92 16.30 -13.70
N THR A 107 -9.97 16.46 -12.90
CA THR A 107 -10.39 15.42 -11.94
C THR A 107 -10.89 14.16 -12.63
N SER A 108 -11.51 14.25 -13.80
CA SER A 108 -11.87 13.07 -14.59
C SER A 108 -10.63 12.30 -15.06
N ALA A 109 -9.53 13.00 -15.38
CA ALA A 109 -8.25 12.33 -15.66
C ALA A 109 -7.69 11.59 -14.44
N ILE A 110 -7.81 12.18 -13.24
CA ILE A 110 -7.45 11.52 -11.97
C ILE A 110 -8.33 10.29 -11.74
N THR A 111 -9.64 10.40 -11.94
CA THR A 111 -10.58 9.28 -11.83
C THR A 111 -10.23 8.15 -12.79
N LEU A 112 -9.93 8.47 -14.05
CA LEU A 112 -9.51 7.46 -15.03
C LEU A 112 -8.21 6.77 -14.62
N THR A 113 -7.25 7.52 -14.08
CA THR A 113 -6.00 6.98 -13.51
C THR A 113 -6.29 5.99 -12.38
N LEU A 114 -7.23 6.29 -11.49
CA LEU A 114 -7.64 5.40 -10.40
C LEU A 114 -8.36 4.13 -10.91
N LEU A 115 -9.21 4.25 -11.92
CA LEU A 115 -9.87 3.09 -12.53
C LEU A 115 -8.83 2.15 -13.14
N LEU A 116 -7.86 2.70 -13.87
CA LEU A 116 -6.77 1.91 -14.46
C LEU A 116 -5.80 1.39 -13.40
N ARG A 117 -5.64 2.06 -12.26
CA ARG A 117 -4.91 1.51 -11.09
C ARG A 117 -5.50 0.19 -10.62
N SER A 118 -6.83 0.08 -10.53
CA SER A 118 -7.48 -1.17 -10.13
C SER A 118 -7.23 -2.29 -11.13
N LEU A 119 -7.30 -1.98 -12.43
CA LEU A 119 -6.97 -2.95 -13.49
C LEU A 119 -5.49 -3.37 -13.43
N GLY A 120 -4.61 -2.39 -13.22
CA GLY A 120 -3.18 -2.59 -13.02
C GLY A 120 -2.89 -3.50 -11.83
N ALA A 121 -3.52 -3.25 -10.69
CA ALA A 121 -3.35 -4.07 -9.49
C ALA A 121 -3.74 -5.53 -9.73
N ALA A 122 -4.84 -5.78 -10.46
CA ALA A 122 -5.24 -7.15 -10.83
C ALA A 122 -4.20 -7.82 -11.76
N ALA A 123 -3.74 -7.10 -12.81
CA ALA A 123 -2.77 -7.64 -13.75
C ALA A 123 -1.39 -7.88 -13.12
N PHE A 124 -0.88 -6.90 -12.37
CA PHE A 124 0.41 -6.97 -11.70
C PHE A 124 0.41 -7.89 -10.48
N GLY A 125 -0.74 -8.10 -9.82
CA GLY A 125 -0.88 -9.12 -8.79
C GLY A 125 -0.59 -10.52 -9.34
N LEU A 126 -1.23 -10.87 -10.47
CA LEU A 126 -1.00 -12.15 -11.15
C LEU A 126 0.43 -12.27 -11.71
N ALA A 127 0.98 -11.17 -12.22
CA ALA A 127 2.36 -11.12 -12.72
C ALA A 127 3.40 -11.29 -11.59
N GLY A 128 3.16 -10.67 -10.43
CA GLY A 128 4.05 -10.69 -9.27
C GLY A 128 4.25 -12.09 -8.71
N ASP A 129 3.22 -12.94 -8.77
CA ASP A 129 3.29 -14.34 -8.36
C ASP A 129 4.22 -15.18 -9.25
N LYS A 130 4.44 -14.77 -10.51
CA LYS A 130 5.19 -15.56 -11.50
C LYS A 130 6.66 -15.16 -11.67
N TRP A 131 6.99 -13.88 -11.57
CA TRP A 131 8.32 -13.36 -11.97
C TRP A 131 9.28 -13.03 -10.82
N GLY A 132 8.90 -13.31 -9.57
CA GLY A 132 9.68 -12.97 -8.39
C GLY A 132 9.62 -11.46 -8.08
N ARG A 133 9.86 -11.07 -6.83
CA ARG A 133 9.35 -9.77 -6.32
C ARG A 133 10.29 -8.57 -6.50
N LYS A 134 11.61 -8.81 -6.62
CA LYS A 134 12.61 -7.72 -6.70
C LYS A 134 12.56 -6.96 -8.02
N TRP A 135 12.59 -7.67 -9.15
CA TRP A 135 12.70 -7.08 -10.47
C TRP A 135 11.44 -6.33 -10.93
N PRO A 136 10.21 -6.84 -10.68
CA PRO A 136 8.99 -6.11 -11.01
C PRO A 136 8.89 -4.77 -10.28
N MET A 137 9.29 -4.70 -9.00
CA MET A 137 9.26 -3.42 -8.26
C MET A 137 10.19 -2.39 -8.90
N VAL A 138 11.43 -2.77 -9.22
CA VAL A 138 12.40 -1.86 -9.86
C VAL A 138 11.91 -1.41 -11.23
N ALA A 139 11.42 -2.34 -12.06
CA ALA A 139 10.86 -2.01 -13.37
C ALA A 139 9.67 -1.04 -13.24
N ASN A 140 8.80 -1.25 -12.26
CA ASN A 140 7.62 -0.41 -12.05
C ASN A 140 8.01 1.01 -11.62
N MET A 141 8.96 1.15 -10.68
CA MET A 141 9.47 2.47 -10.26
C MET A 141 10.13 3.22 -11.42
N LEU A 142 10.92 2.54 -12.25
CA LEU A 142 11.53 3.17 -13.43
C LEU A 142 10.48 3.65 -14.44
N ILE A 143 9.46 2.83 -14.73
CA ILE A 143 8.39 3.20 -15.65
C ILE A 143 7.58 4.36 -15.09
N LEU A 144 7.22 4.35 -13.80
CA LEU A 144 6.48 5.44 -13.16
C LEU A 144 7.29 6.74 -13.16
N GLY A 145 8.58 6.70 -12.84
CA GLY A 145 9.47 7.86 -12.94
C GLY A 145 9.54 8.43 -14.37
N LEU A 146 9.66 7.58 -15.39
CA LEU A 146 9.63 8.00 -16.80
C LEU A 146 8.30 8.61 -17.21
N LEU A 147 7.17 8.02 -16.80
CA LEU A 147 5.83 8.56 -17.08
C LEU A 147 5.57 9.88 -16.34
N GLN A 148 6.13 10.01 -15.14
CA GLN A 148 6.08 11.25 -14.36
C GLN A 148 6.82 12.37 -15.07
N ILE A 149 8.06 12.11 -15.54
CA ILE A 149 8.84 13.04 -16.35
C ILE A 149 8.11 13.35 -17.67
N ALA A 150 7.56 12.35 -18.35
CA ALA A 150 6.78 12.53 -19.59
C ALA A 150 5.57 13.46 -19.38
N THR A 151 4.98 13.47 -18.19
CA THR A 151 3.86 14.36 -17.88
C THR A 151 4.27 15.83 -17.88
N ILE A 152 5.51 16.15 -17.48
CA ILE A 152 6.04 17.52 -17.45
C ILE A 152 6.11 18.10 -18.87
N TYR A 153 6.36 17.24 -19.86
CA TYR A 153 6.47 17.60 -21.28
C TYR A 153 5.13 17.51 -22.03
N CYS A 154 4.02 17.19 -21.36
CA CYS A 154 2.70 17.14 -22.00
C CYS A 154 2.17 18.55 -22.27
N SER A 155 2.22 18.99 -23.53
CA SER A 155 1.72 20.30 -23.96
C SER A 155 0.20 20.34 -24.14
N THR A 156 -0.45 19.19 -24.33
CA THR A 156 -1.90 19.10 -24.55
C THR A 156 -2.59 18.24 -23.49
N PHE A 157 -3.87 18.54 -23.22
CA PHE A 157 -4.67 17.77 -22.27
C PHE A 157 -4.84 16.31 -22.69
N SER A 158 -4.94 16.01 -23.99
CA SER A 158 -5.06 14.62 -24.48
C SER A 158 -3.79 13.80 -24.22
N GLN A 159 -2.61 14.39 -24.42
CA GLN A 159 -1.33 13.73 -24.07
C GLN A 159 -1.24 13.50 -22.57
N PHE A 160 -1.60 14.51 -21.77
CA PHE A 160 -1.64 14.42 -20.32
C PHE A 160 -2.56 13.27 -19.85
N LEU A 161 -3.77 13.20 -20.40
CA LEU A 161 -4.73 12.15 -20.08
C LEU A 161 -4.19 10.75 -20.42
N ALA A 162 -3.55 10.59 -21.58
CA ALA A 162 -2.97 9.31 -22.00
C ALA A 162 -1.82 8.87 -21.08
N VAL A 163 -0.88 9.78 -20.77
CA VAL A 163 0.24 9.49 -19.87
C VAL A 163 -0.26 9.16 -18.47
N ARG A 164 -1.24 9.90 -17.95
CA ARG A 164 -1.85 9.65 -16.63
C ARG A 164 -2.60 8.33 -16.56
N SER A 165 -3.32 7.99 -17.63
CA SER A 165 -4.00 6.70 -17.76
C SER A 165 -2.99 5.54 -17.68
N LEU A 166 -1.89 5.64 -18.43
CA LEU A 166 -0.82 4.65 -18.41
C LEU A 166 -0.14 4.59 -17.04
N PHE A 167 0.12 5.75 -16.42
CA PHE A 167 0.66 5.85 -15.07
C PHE A 167 -0.20 5.04 -14.09
N GLY A 168 -1.52 5.22 -14.12
CA GLY A 168 -2.47 4.46 -13.29
C GLY A 168 -2.29 2.95 -13.41
N LEU A 169 -2.17 2.43 -14.62
CA LEU A 169 -1.99 0.99 -14.88
C LEU A 169 -0.74 0.41 -14.19
N PHE A 170 0.39 1.13 -14.24
CA PHE A 170 1.63 0.70 -13.57
C PHE A 170 1.56 0.93 -12.05
N MET A 171 0.96 2.03 -11.63
CA MET A 171 0.79 2.42 -10.23
C MET A 171 0.09 1.34 -9.40
N GLY A 172 -0.86 0.61 -10.00
CA GLY A 172 -1.59 -0.49 -9.34
C GLY A 172 -0.71 -1.62 -8.79
N GLY A 173 0.45 -1.87 -9.41
CA GLY A 173 1.39 -2.91 -8.98
C GLY A 173 2.31 -2.51 -7.81
N VAL A 174 2.39 -1.21 -7.46
CA VAL A 174 3.37 -0.73 -6.48
C VAL A 174 3.07 -1.22 -5.08
N TYR A 175 1.83 -1.06 -4.62
CA TYR A 175 1.44 -1.39 -3.25
C TYR A 175 1.73 -2.85 -2.88
N GLY A 176 1.31 -3.79 -3.75
CA GLY A 176 1.54 -5.22 -3.54
C GLY A 176 3.02 -5.57 -3.51
N ASN A 177 3.79 -5.03 -4.47
CA ASN A 177 5.24 -5.25 -4.53
C ASN A 177 5.99 -4.64 -3.34
N ALA A 178 5.58 -3.45 -2.88
CA ALA A 178 6.17 -2.78 -1.72
C ALA A 178 5.92 -3.55 -0.42
N ILE A 179 4.69 -4.03 -0.20
CA ILE A 179 4.34 -4.89 0.94
C ILE A 179 5.14 -6.19 0.92
N ALA A 180 5.17 -6.84 -0.23
CA ALA A 180 5.90 -8.08 -0.45
C ALA A 180 7.39 -7.89 -0.08
N MET A 181 8.03 -6.87 -0.66
CA MET A 181 9.41 -6.50 -0.38
C MET A 181 9.66 -6.24 1.10
N ALA A 182 8.80 -5.46 1.75
CA ALA A 182 9.01 -5.01 3.11
C ALA A 182 8.75 -6.09 4.17
N LEU A 183 7.77 -6.97 3.94
CA LEU A 183 7.26 -7.86 4.99
C LEU A 183 7.67 -9.32 4.86
N GLU A 184 8.14 -9.78 3.70
CA GLU A 184 8.51 -11.18 3.52
C GLU A 184 9.64 -11.65 4.41
N GLN A 185 10.70 -10.85 4.52
CA GLN A 185 11.83 -11.18 5.37
C GLN A 185 11.65 -10.70 6.82
N CYS A 186 10.55 -10.00 7.12
CA CYS A 186 10.26 -9.59 8.49
C CYS A 186 9.91 -10.80 9.37
N PRO A 187 10.42 -10.86 10.62
CA PRO A 187 10.01 -11.87 11.60
C PRO A 187 8.49 -11.86 11.79
N SER A 188 7.87 -13.04 11.91
CA SER A 188 6.41 -13.19 12.04
C SER A 188 5.81 -12.32 13.15
N ASN A 189 6.50 -12.21 14.29
CA ASN A 189 6.08 -11.42 15.44
C ASN A 189 6.11 -9.90 15.18
N ALA A 190 7.02 -9.43 14.32
CA ALA A 190 7.17 -8.01 13.99
C ALA A 190 6.35 -7.58 12.76
N ARG A 191 5.93 -8.52 11.90
CA ARG A 191 5.21 -8.22 10.64
C ARG A 191 3.99 -7.33 10.84
N GLY A 192 3.22 -7.51 11.91
CA GLY A 192 2.04 -6.67 12.19
C GLY A 192 2.38 -5.22 12.52
N LEU A 193 3.46 -4.98 13.27
CA LEU A 193 3.95 -3.62 13.53
C LEU A 193 4.55 -3.00 12.26
N MET A 194 5.40 -3.76 11.56
CA MET A 194 6.06 -3.30 10.34
C MET A 194 5.06 -2.99 9.24
N SER A 195 3.98 -3.77 9.07
CA SER A 195 2.93 -3.48 8.09
C SER A 195 2.19 -2.17 8.41
N GLY A 196 1.94 -1.90 9.70
CA GLY A 196 1.38 -0.64 10.16
C GLY A 196 2.30 0.54 9.83
N ILE A 197 3.60 0.43 10.12
CA ILE A 197 4.59 1.46 9.78
C ILE A 197 4.67 1.66 8.26
N LEU A 198 4.66 0.58 7.49
CA LEU A 198 4.66 0.63 6.04
C LEU A 198 3.46 1.41 5.51
N GLN A 199 2.27 1.16 6.04
CA GLN A 199 1.05 1.86 5.64
C GLN A 199 1.18 3.39 5.81
N GLN A 200 1.87 3.84 6.86
CA GLN A 200 2.13 5.25 7.11
C GLN A 200 3.01 5.92 6.04
N GLY A 201 3.72 5.14 5.22
CA GLY A 201 4.41 5.67 4.03
C GLY A 201 3.46 6.43 3.10
N TYR A 202 2.19 6.02 3.01
CA TYR A 202 1.18 6.73 2.20
C TYR A 202 0.90 8.13 2.76
N SER A 203 0.64 8.23 4.06
CA SER A 203 0.41 9.50 4.75
C SER A 203 1.66 10.38 4.73
N PHE A 204 2.84 9.78 4.84
CA PHE A 204 4.11 10.48 4.74
C PHE A 204 4.30 11.11 3.36
N GLY A 205 4.01 10.36 2.29
CA GLY A 205 4.06 10.87 0.90
C GLY A 205 3.09 12.02 0.67
N TYR A 206 1.88 11.97 1.24
CA TYR A 206 0.92 13.08 1.21
C TYR A 206 1.50 14.36 1.85
N VAL A 207 2.08 14.24 3.04
CA VAL A 207 2.70 15.38 3.73
C VAL A 207 3.85 15.96 2.91
N LEU A 208 4.70 15.11 2.36
CA LEU A 208 5.78 15.54 1.47
C LEU A 208 5.25 16.30 0.25
N ALA A 209 4.16 15.82 -0.39
CA ALA A 209 3.54 16.49 -1.53
C ALA A 209 2.96 17.87 -1.15
N ALA A 210 2.34 17.97 0.03
CA ALA A 210 1.85 19.23 0.56
C ALA A 210 2.99 20.22 0.84
N CYS A 211 4.07 19.77 1.49
CA CYS A 211 5.27 20.57 1.73
C CYS A 211 5.93 21.03 0.43
N ALA A 212 6.05 20.14 -0.57
CA ALA A 212 6.59 20.48 -1.88
C ALA A 212 5.75 21.56 -2.57
N ASN A 213 4.42 21.46 -2.52
CA ASN A 213 3.52 22.47 -3.08
C ASN A 213 3.64 23.84 -2.37
N LEU A 214 3.87 23.85 -1.04
CA LEU A 214 4.12 25.10 -0.31
C LEU A 214 5.44 25.76 -0.74
N GLY A 215 6.48 24.97 -1.03
CA GLY A 215 7.81 25.47 -1.38
C GLY A 215 7.93 26.07 -2.79
N VAL A 216 7.12 25.64 -3.76
CA VAL A 216 7.25 26.05 -5.18
C VAL A 216 6.51 27.34 -5.55
N GLY A 217 5.72 27.93 -4.65
CA GLY A 217 5.01 29.20 -4.88
C GLY A 217 3.72 29.11 -5.71
N GLY A 218 3.17 30.27 -6.06
CA GLY A 218 1.81 30.41 -6.63
C GLY A 218 1.69 30.40 -8.16
N GLY A 219 2.81 30.49 -8.90
CA GLY A 219 2.78 30.58 -10.36
C GLY A 219 2.23 29.31 -11.03
N THR A 220 1.62 29.42 -12.20
CA THR A 220 1.03 28.25 -12.89
C THR A 220 2.10 27.21 -13.23
N GLU A 221 3.21 27.59 -13.87
CA GLU A 221 4.29 26.65 -14.28
C GLU A 221 5.01 25.96 -13.12
N THR A 222 4.85 26.44 -11.89
CA THR A 222 5.48 25.84 -10.69
C THR A 222 5.06 24.40 -10.48
N TRP A 223 3.94 23.96 -11.09
CA TRP A 223 3.49 22.59 -11.00
C TRP A 223 4.48 21.58 -11.55
N LYS A 224 5.25 21.96 -12.56
CA LYS A 224 6.31 21.14 -13.15
C LYS A 224 7.42 20.85 -12.14
N THR A 225 7.71 21.77 -11.23
CA THR A 225 8.76 21.60 -10.21
C THR A 225 8.39 20.54 -9.18
N VAL A 226 7.13 20.50 -8.76
CA VAL A 226 6.62 19.44 -7.88
C VAL A 226 6.67 18.08 -8.58
N PHE A 227 6.32 18.04 -9.88
CA PHE A 227 6.38 16.80 -10.66
C PHE A 227 7.80 16.34 -10.93
N TRP A 228 8.77 17.26 -11.05
CA TRP A 228 10.20 16.94 -11.08
C TRP A 228 10.67 16.33 -9.76
N ALA A 229 10.28 16.91 -8.62
CA ALA A 229 10.59 16.33 -7.31
C ALA A 229 10.01 14.91 -7.16
N ALA A 230 8.81 14.69 -7.71
CA ALA A 230 8.14 13.40 -7.78
C ALA A 230 8.87 12.39 -8.67
N GLY A 231 9.29 12.80 -9.86
CA GLY A 231 9.97 11.90 -10.81
C GLY A 231 11.38 11.50 -10.38
N MET A 232 11.96 12.20 -9.39
CA MET A 232 13.28 11.90 -8.82
C MET A 232 13.24 11.10 -7.51
N SER A 233 12.06 10.96 -6.87
CA SER A 233 11.89 10.17 -5.64
C SER A 233 11.75 8.68 -5.90
#